data_AF-A0A1Q8AS77-F1
#
_entry.id   AF-A0A1Q8AS77-F1
#
_cell.length_a   1.000
_cell.length_b   1.000
_cell.length_c   1.000
_cell.angle_alpha   90.00
_cell.angle_beta   90.00
_cell.angle_gamma   90.00
#
_symmetry.space_group_name_H-M   'P 1'
#
loop_
_entity.id
_entity.type
_entity.pdbx_description
1 polymer ?
#
loop_
_entity_poly.entity_id
_entity_poly.type
_entity_poly.pdbx_seq_one_letter_code
_entity_poly.pdbx_strand_id
1 'polypeptide(L)'
;MVPSEVVVSPETQLQYRIERMLGEGGFGQVFLATRLGRSAVVPEIVCIKVSARIDGWLREAYFGQLLDGHPRAIRVFDTFPLVRPGGEVLYCLTLEYARHGDLSAFLSRAGKGWNETTAIATSHRSTSSSATAAISSSETSASCVSKAINAGSPHTR
;
A
#
# COMPACT_ATOMS: atom_id res chain seq x y z
N MET A 1 -7.23 12.46 5.22
CA MET A 1 -6.30 13.31 4.43
C MET A 1 -7.01 13.76 3.16
N VAL A 2 -6.60 14.88 2.57
CA VAL A 2 -7.22 15.44 1.36
C VAL A 2 -6.23 15.52 0.21
N PRO A 3 -6.67 15.48 -1.06
CA PRO A 3 -5.80 15.68 -2.21
C PRO A 3 -4.98 16.98 -2.12
N SER A 4 -3.76 16.95 -2.64
CA SER A 4 -2.74 18.01 -2.58
C SER A 4 -2.21 18.37 -1.20
N GLU A 5 -2.74 17.78 -0.13
CA GLU A 5 -2.17 17.91 1.21
C GLU A 5 -0.73 17.38 1.24
N VAL A 6 0.18 18.12 1.87
CA VAL A 6 1.55 17.65 2.12
C VAL A 6 1.65 17.19 3.56
N VAL A 7 2.02 15.93 3.74
CA VAL A 7 2.31 15.34 5.05
C VAL A 7 3.81 15.16 5.19
N VAL A 8 4.31 15.39 6.40
CA VAL A 8 5.75 15.30 6.71
C VAL A 8 5.93 14.21 7.75
N SER A 9 6.82 13.26 7.48
CA SER A 9 7.28 12.32 8.50
C SER A 9 8.17 13.06 9.50
N PRO A 10 7.80 13.16 10.79
CA PRO A 10 8.62 13.83 11.78
C PRO A 10 9.98 13.16 11.99
N GLU A 11 10.07 11.84 11.80
CA GLU A 11 11.31 11.07 11.98
C GLU A 11 12.27 11.22 10.79
N THR A 12 11.76 11.12 9.56
CA THR A 12 12.62 11.12 8.36
C THR A 12 12.69 12.46 7.65
N GLN A 13 11.81 13.40 8.01
CA GLN A 13 11.58 14.68 7.32
C GLN A 13 11.19 14.53 5.84
N LEU A 14 10.86 13.30 5.40
CA LEU A 14 10.34 13.08 4.07
C LEU A 14 8.93 13.69 3.97
N GLN A 15 8.70 14.35 2.84
CA GLN A 15 7.45 15.00 2.54
C GLN A 15 6.71 14.21 1.47
N TYR A 16 5.41 14.05 1.65
CA TYR A 16 4.56 13.31 0.73
C TYR A 16 3.33 14.15 0.40
N ARG A 17 3.12 14.40 -0.89
CA ARG A 17 1.90 15.02 -1.39
C ARG A 17 0.85 13.95 -1.63
N ILE A 18 -0.30 14.08 -0.98
CA ILE A 18 -1.45 13.18 -1.17
C ILE A 18 -2.06 13.43 -2.53
N GLU A 19 -2.26 12.39 -3.32
CA GLU A 19 -2.83 12.49 -4.66
C GLU A 19 -4.32 12.13 -4.65
N ARG A 20 -4.66 10.89 -4.30
CA ARG A 20 -6.06 10.42 -4.23
C ARG A 20 -6.22 9.26 -3.26
N MET A 21 -7.44 9.05 -2.75
CA MET A 21 -7.78 7.85 -1.98
C MET A 21 -7.86 6.63 -2.90
N LEU A 22 -7.21 5.54 -2.51
CA LEU A 22 -7.24 4.24 -3.19
C LEU A 22 -8.28 3.31 -2.57
N GLY A 23 -8.51 3.42 -1.25
CA GLY A 23 -9.50 2.61 -0.56
C GLY A 23 -9.60 2.92 0.92
N GLU A 24 -10.64 2.38 1.53
CA GLU A 24 -10.96 2.50 2.95
C GLU A 24 -11.54 1.18 3.45
N GLY A 25 -11.24 0.83 4.69
CA GLY A 25 -11.79 -0.32 5.40
C GLY A 25 -11.58 -0.22 6.90
N GLY A 26 -11.89 -1.29 7.64
CA GLY A 26 -11.85 -1.29 9.11
C GLY A 26 -10.47 -1.04 9.75
N PHE A 27 -9.40 -1.04 8.95
CA PHE A 27 -8.03 -0.76 9.39
C PHE A 27 -7.51 0.61 8.95
N GLY A 28 -8.38 1.45 8.37
CA GLY A 28 -8.06 2.82 7.97
C GLY A 28 -8.20 3.08 6.48
N GLN A 29 -7.63 4.18 6.05
CA GLN A 29 -7.68 4.69 4.68
C GLN A 29 -6.32 4.55 4.01
N VAL A 30 -6.31 4.34 2.70
CA VAL A 30 -5.10 4.25 1.87
C VAL A 30 -5.16 5.29 0.77
N PHE A 31 -4.08 6.03 0.61
CA PHE A 31 -3.93 7.07 -0.40
C PHE A 31 -2.74 6.77 -1.30
N LEU A 32 -2.83 7.12 -2.57
CA LEU A 32 -1.66 7.29 -3.42
C LEU A 32 -1.00 8.61 -3.05
N ALA A 33 0.32 8.63 -2.96
CA ALA A 33 1.08 9.83 -2.67
C ALA A 33 2.36 9.91 -3.51
N THR A 34 2.80 11.14 -3.74
CA THR A 34 4.09 11.45 -4.36
C THR A 34 5.04 11.94 -3.29
N ARG A 35 6.16 11.25 -3.07
CA ARG A 35 7.26 11.72 -2.24
C ARG A 35 7.95 12.89 -2.92
N LEU A 36 8.03 14.03 -2.23
CA LEU A 36 8.70 15.22 -2.70
C LEU A 36 10.21 15.15 -2.42
N GLY A 37 11.01 15.84 -3.25
CA GLY A 37 12.47 15.88 -3.11
C GLY A 37 13.16 14.60 -3.59
N ARG A 38 14.35 14.30 -3.07
CA ARG A 38 15.14 13.10 -3.42
C ARG A 38 15.24 12.15 -2.22
N SER A 39 15.20 10.84 -2.48
CA SER A 39 15.50 9.79 -1.51
C SER A 39 16.16 8.63 -2.24
N ALA A 40 17.17 8.02 -1.61
CA ALA A 40 17.82 6.82 -2.14
C ALA A 40 17.06 5.53 -1.82
N VAL A 41 16.16 5.57 -0.83
CA VAL A 41 15.49 4.38 -0.28
C VAL A 41 14.00 4.37 -0.58
N VAL A 42 13.35 5.53 -0.55
CA VAL A 42 11.91 5.65 -0.73
C VAL A 42 11.60 6.07 -2.18
N PRO A 43 10.81 5.28 -2.93
CA PRO A 43 10.39 5.64 -4.28
C PRO A 43 9.64 6.96 -4.34
N GLU A 44 9.55 7.55 -5.53
CA GLU A 44 8.74 8.76 -5.75
C GLU A 44 7.24 8.48 -5.57
N ILE A 45 6.75 7.35 -6.06
CA ILE A 45 5.34 6.97 -5.93
C ILE A 45 5.19 5.92 -4.83
N VAL A 46 4.35 6.22 -3.85
CA VAL A 46 4.12 5.39 -2.66
C VAL A 46 2.63 5.34 -2.33
N CYS A 47 2.26 4.39 -1.48
CA CYS A 47 0.99 4.42 -0.78
C CYS A 47 1.18 4.98 0.63
N ILE A 48 0.24 5.78 1.11
CA ILE A 48 0.16 6.17 2.52
C ILE A 48 -1.10 5.54 3.10
N LYS A 49 -0.92 4.62 4.05
CA LYS A 49 -2.00 4.12 4.86
C LYS A 49 -2.08 4.93 6.15
N VAL A 50 -3.29 5.31 6.54
CA VAL A 50 -3.55 6.11 7.72
C VAL A 50 -4.66 5.49 8.55
N SER A 51 -4.49 5.46 9.88
CA SER A 51 -5.46 4.94 10.82
C SER A 51 -5.51 5.77 12.10
N ALA A 52 -6.68 5.91 12.71
CA ALA A 52 -6.80 6.46 14.06
C ALA A 52 -6.53 5.41 15.16
N ARG A 53 -6.35 4.13 14.79
CA ARG A 53 -6.25 3.00 15.74
C ARG A 53 -4.79 2.55 15.91
N ILE A 54 -4.18 2.94 17.03
CA ILE A 54 -2.78 2.62 17.33
C ILE A 54 -2.49 1.11 17.35
N ASP A 55 -3.36 0.28 17.93
CA ASP A 55 -3.11 -1.17 18.06
C ASP A 55 -3.01 -1.88 16.71
N GLY A 56 -3.87 -1.48 15.77
CA GLY A 56 -3.86 -2.03 14.42
C GLY A 56 -2.61 -1.59 13.66
N TRP A 57 -2.29 -0.30 13.75
CA TRP A 57 -1.10 0.26 13.14
C TRP A 57 0.19 -0.37 13.69
N LEU A 58 0.30 -0.55 15.01
CA LEU A 58 1.48 -1.13 15.65
C LEU A 58 1.78 -2.55 15.15
N ARG A 59 0.73 -3.38 15.02
CA ARG A 59 0.89 -4.73 14.46
C ARG A 59 1.37 -4.71 13.02
N GLU A 60 0.84 -3.79 12.21
CA GLU A 60 1.25 -3.67 10.82
C GLU A 60 2.68 -3.14 10.67
N ALA A 61 3.06 -2.15 11.47
CA ALA A 61 4.44 -1.65 11.53
C ALA A 61 5.41 -2.78 11.92
N TYR A 62 5.06 -3.57 12.95
CA TYR A 62 5.86 -4.70 13.41
C TYR A 62 6.04 -5.77 12.32
N PHE A 63 4.95 -6.23 11.69
CA PHE A 63 5.05 -7.22 10.61
C PHE A 63 5.74 -6.66 9.37
N GLY A 64 5.57 -5.37 9.09
CA GLY A 64 6.30 -4.67 8.02
C GLY A 64 7.81 -4.74 8.22
N GLN A 65 8.28 -4.47 9.44
CA GLN A 65 9.70 -4.61 9.79
C GLN A 65 10.17 -6.06 9.74
N LEU A 66 9.38 -6.99 10.28
CA LEU A 66 9.72 -8.41 10.29
C LEU A 66 9.90 -8.99 8.87
N LEU A 67 9.14 -8.47 7.91
CA LEU A 67 9.15 -8.91 6.50
C LEU A 67 10.00 -8.02 5.59
N ASP A 68 10.71 -7.02 6.12
CA ASP A 68 11.49 -6.11 5.29
C ASP A 68 12.58 -6.86 4.50
N GLY A 69 12.81 -6.40 3.28
CA GLY A 69 13.73 -7.03 2.33
C GLY A 69 13.22 -8.35 1.72
N HIS A 70 12.12 -8.92 2.20
CA HIS A 70 11.58 -10.14 1.59
C HIS A 70 10.90 -9.81 0.24
N PRO A 71 11.33 -10.43 -0.87
CA PRO A 71 10.98 -10.01 -2.24
C PRO A 71 9.48 -10.15 -2.61
N ARG A 72 8.68 -10.76 -1.74
CA ARG A 72 7.23 -10.96 -1.93
C ARG A 72 6.37 -10.13 -0.97
N ALA A 73 6.98 -9.47 0.00
CA ALA A 73 6.25 -8.66 0.97
C ALA A 73 6.17 -7.22 0.46
N ILE A 74 5.03 -6.56 0.66
CA ILE A 74 4.91 -5.13 0.45
C ILE A 74 5.84 -4.43 1.43
N ARG A 75 6.76 -3.63 0.91
CA ARG A 75 7.72 -2.92 1.77
C ARG A 75 7.05 -1.80 2.56
N VAL A 76 7.47 -1.64 3.81
CA VAL A 76 7.15 -0.49 4.66
C VAL A 76 8.39 0.41 4.69
N PHE A 77 8.28 1.61 4.13
CA PHE A 77 9.40 2.55 4.02
C PHE A 77 9.50 3.50 5.22
N ASP A 78 8.38 3.83 5.83
CA ASP A 78 8.31 4.80 6.92
C ASP A 78 7.07 4.52 7.79
N THR A 79 7.17 4.83 9.07
CA THR A 79 6.11 4.61 10.06
C THR A 79 6.10 5.77 11.04
N PHE A 80 5.05 6.59 11.05
CA PHE A 80 5.06 7.83 11.83
C PHE A 80 3.67 8.29 12.29
N PRO A 81 3.58 8.97 13.44
CA PRO A 81 2.37 9.69 13.82
C PRO A 81 2.26 11.02 13.06
N LEU A 82 1.04 11.39 12.71
CA LEU A 82 0.68 12.68 12.13
C LEU A 82 -0.29 13.39 13.08
N VAL A 83 0.15 14.50 13.64
CA VAL A 83 -0.69 15.37 14.47
C VAL A 83 -1.47 16.33 13.58
N ARG A 84 -2.79 16.26 13.62
CA ARG A 84 -3.68 17.19 12.92
C ARG A 84 -3.71 18.55 13.63
N PRO A 85 -4.08 19.64 12.94
CA PRO A 85 -4.25 20.95 13.57
C PRO A 85 -5.21 20.95 14.78
N GLY A 86 -6.19 20.03 14.81
CA GLY A 86 -7.11 19.85 15.94
C GLY A 86 -6.59 18.99 17.09
N GLY A 87 -5.33 18.57 17.06
CA GLY A 87 -4.71 17.72 18.10
C GLY A 87 -4.98 16.21 17.95
N GLU A 88 -5.84 15.80 17.02
CA GLU A 88 -6.02 14.39 16.67
C GLU A 88 -4.72 13.79 16.13
N VAL A 89 -4.39 12.57 16.56
CA VAL A 89 -3.24 11.83 16.06
C VAL A 89 -3.71 10.75 15.10
N LEU A 90 -3.15 10.76 13.89
CA LEU A 90 -3.30 9.69 12.92
C LEU A 90 -1.99 8.93 12.79
N TYR A 91 -2.05 7.61 12.66
CA TYR A 91 -0.88 6.76 12.52
C TYR A 91 -0.69 6.36 11.06
N CYS A 92 0.46 6.74 10.50
CA CYS A 92 0.76 6.61 9.07
C CYS A 92 1.78 5.50 8.80
N LEU A 93 1.61 4.80 7.69
CA LEU A 93 2.61 3.91 7.08
C LEU A 93 2.83 4.35 5.64
N THR A 94 4.09 4.59 5.26
CA THR A 94 4.49 4.75 3.86
C THR A 94 4.85 3.38 3.31
N LEU A 95 4.17 2.97 2.24
CA LEU A 95 4.17 1.62 1.71
C LEU A 95 4.55 1.62 0.22
N GLU A 96 5.07 0.48 -0.24
CA GLU A 96 5.21 0.20 -1.67
C GLU A 96 3.87 0.29 -2.41
N TYR A 97 3.88 0.97 -3.55
CA TYR A 97 2.72 1.03 -4.44
C TYR A 97 2.69 -0.17 -5.39
N ALA A 98 1.80 -1.13 -5.11
CA ALA A 98 1.58 -2.27 -5.98
C ALA A 98 0.62 -1.91 -7.14
N ARG A 99 1.20 -1.34 -8.20
CA ARG A 99 0.49 -0.81 -9.38
C ARG A 99 -0.53 -1.75 -10.05
N HIS A 100 -0.42 -3.05 -9.85
CA HIS A 100 -1.10 -4.06 -10.68
C HIS A 100 -2.43 -4.58 -10.13
N GLY A 101 -2.87 -4.15 -8.94
CA GLY A 101 -4.04 -4.81 -8.36
C GLY A 101 -3.66 -5.89 -7.37
N ASP A 102 -4.58 -6.21 -6.47
CA ASP A 102 -4.52 -7.46 -5.73
C ASP A 102 -4.89 -8.64 -6.62
N LEU A 103 -4.58 -9.84 -6.12
CA LEU A 103 -4.87 -11.08 -6.81
C LEU A 103 -6.37 -11.27 -7.07
N SER A 104 -7.24 -10.83 -6.15
CA SER A 104 -8.69 -10.96 -6.28
C SER A 104 -9.24 -10.14 -7.45
N ALA A 105 -8.80 -8.89 -7.59
CA ALA A 105 -9.13 -8.00 -8.67
C ALA A 105 -8.59 -8.51 -10.01
N PHE A 106 -7.38 -9.08 -10.01
CA PHE A 106 -6.84 -9.75 -11.18
C PHE A 106 -7.69 -10.94 -11.61
N LEU A 107 -8.04 -11.84 -10.68
CA LEU A 107 -8.86 -13.03 -10.93
C LEU A 107 -10.26 -12.67 -11.40
N SER A 108 -10.88 -11.66 -10.78
CA SER A 108 -12.20 -11.15 -11.14
C SER A 108 -12.20 -10.60 -12.57
N ARG A 109 -11.16 -9.85 -12.97
CA ARG A 109 -11.02 -9.29 -14.32
C ARG A 109 -10.71 -10.37 -15.37
N ALA A 110 -9.93 -11.38 -15.01
CA ALA A 110 -9.51 -12.43 -15.95
C ALA A 110 -10.64 -13.40 -16.33
N GLY A 111 -11.78 -13.38 -15.63
CA GLY A 111 -12.95 -14.21 -15.93
C GLY A 111 -12.71 -15.72 -15.84
N LYS A 112 -11.55 -16.15 -15.32
CA LYS A 112 -11.14 -17.53 -15.18
C LYS A 112 -10.66 -17.76 -13.76
N GLY A 113 -11.34 -18.67 -13.05
CA GLY A 113 -10.75 -19.33 -11.90
C GLY A 113 -9.48 -20.03 -12.34
N TRP A 114 -8.40 -19.88 -11.57
CA TRP A 114 -7.19 -20.64 -11.81
C TRP A 114 -7.48 -22.12 -11.58
N ASN A 115 -7.00 -22.99 -12.47
CA ASN A 115 -6.95 -24.40 -12.16
C ASN A 115 -5.99 -24.64 -10.98
N GLU A 116 -6.18 -25.73 -10.26
CA GLU A 116 -5.41 -26.06 -9.05
C GLU A 116 -3.89 -26.03 -9.33
N THR A 117 -3.46 -26.48 -10.51
CA THR A 117 -2.08 -26.39 -10.97
C THR A 117 -1.56 -24.95 -11.05
N THR A 118 -2.35 -23.98 -11.49
CA THR A 118 -1.97 -22.55 -11.53
C THR A 118 -2.03 -21.92 -10.16
N ALA A 119 -2.94 -22.33 -9.28
CA ALA A 119 -2.98 -21.89 -7.89
C ALA A 119 -1.75 -22.39 -7.10
N ILE A 120 -1.42 -23.67 -7.24
CA ILE A 120 -0.23 -24.31 -6.66
C ILE A 120 1.04 -23.75 -7.31
N ALA A 121 1.10 -23.67 -8.64
CA ALA A 121 2.24 -23.12 -9.34
C ALA A 121 2.41 -21.63 -9.06
N THR A 122 1.39 -20.84 -8.79
CA THR A 122 1.59 -19.45 -8.33
C THR A 122 2.04 -19.42 -6.89
N SER A 123 1.51 -20.28 -6.02
CA SER A 123 1.99 -20.41 -4.63
C SER A 123 3.48 -20.81 -4.58
N HIS A 124 3.91 -21.68 -5.51
CA HIS A 124 5.31 -22.08 -5.68
C HIS A 124 6.14 -21.08 -6.52
N ARG A 125 5.61 -20.46 -7.57
CA ARG A 125 6.31 -19.51 -8.49
C ARG A 125 6.29 -18.07 -7.97
N SER A 126 5.57 -17.81 -6.89
CA SER A 126 5.92 -16.76 -5.93
C SER A 126 7.36 -16.95 -5.41
N THR A 127 8.03 -18.09 -5.61
CA THR A 127 9.49 -18.21 -5.41
C THR A 127 10.34 -17.75 -6.60
N SER A 128 9.79 -17.38 -7.78
CA SER A 128 10.63 -17.05 -8.96
C SER A 128 10.12 -16.05 -10.01
N SER A 129 8.86 -15.57 -10.09
CA SER A 129 8.54 -14.43 -10.99
C SER A 129 7.15 -13.79 -10.80
N SER A 130 7.14 -12.46 -10.68
CA SER A 130 6.11 -11.48 -11.11
C SER A 130 4.68 -11.48 -10.52
N ALA A 131 4.33 -12.40 -9.62
CA ALA A 131 3.09 -12.30 -8.86
C ALA A 131 3.42 -11.99 -7.39
N THR A 132 3.38 -10.71 -7.01
CA THR A 132 3.46 -10.26 -5.61
C THR A 132 2.23 -10.80 -4.87
N ALA A 133 2.34 -12.00 -4.31
CA ALA A 133 1.45 -12.45 -3.26
C ALA A 133 1.78 -11.62 -2.02
N ALA A 134 1.12 -10.46 -1.88
CA ALA A 134 1.23 -9.63 -0.71
C ALA A 134 0.76 -10.45 0.50
N ILE A 135 1.70 -10.99 1.27
CA ILE A 135 1.44 -11.48 2.62
C ILE A 135 1.17 -10.23 3.45
N SER A 136 -0.06 -9.72 3.36
CA SER A 136 -0.53 -8.58 4.12
C SER A 136 -1.23 -9.10 5.36
N SER A 137 -0.74 -8.74 6.54
CA SER A 137 -1.36 -9.06 7.83
C SER A 137 -2.70 -8.33 8.09
N SER A 138 -3.21 -7.55 7.12
CA SER A 138 -4.56 -6.98 7.15
C SER A 138 -5.15 -6.80 5.74
N GLU A 139 -6.47 -6.94 5.59
CA GLU A 139 -7.18 -6.76 4.31
C GLU A 139 -6.97 -5.37 3.67
N THR A 140 -6.49 -4.38 4.43
CA THR A 140 -6.30 -3.01 3.95
C THR A 140 -4.91 -2.78 3.35
N SER A 141 -3.84 -3.50 3.73
CA SER A 141 -2.61 -3.47 2.91
C SER A 141 -2.80 -4.23 1.59
N ALA A 142 -3.77 -5.15 1.51
CA ALA A 142 -4.26 -5.66 0.23
C ALA A 142 -4.95 -4.56 -0.61
N SER A 143 -5.50 -3.49 0.00
CA SER A 143 -6.05 -2.33 -0.73
C SER A 143 -5.00 -1.41 -1.37
N CYS A 144 -3.74 -1.39 -0.88
CA CYS A 144 -2.63 -0.76 -1.62
C CYS A 144 -2.41 -1.44 -2.97
N VAL A 145 -2.81 -2.71 -3.04
CA VAL A 145 -2.72 -3.57 -4.20
C VAL A 145 -4.02 -3.46 -5.01
N SER A 146 -5.20 -3.67 -4.41
CA SER A 146 -6.51 -3.88 -5.06
C SER A 146 -7.00 -2.84 -6.08
N LYS A 147 -6.93 -1.53 -5.77
CA LYS A 147 -7.77 -0.51 -6.46
C LYS A 147 -7.01 0.50 -7.31
N ALA A 148 -5.78 0.20 -7.69
CA ALA A 148 -5.08 0.92 -8.77
C ALA A 148 -5.82 0.82 -10.12
N ILE A 149 -6.65 -0.21 -10.30
CA ILE A 149 -7.24 -0.60 -11.60
C ILE A 149 -8.37 0.35 -12.07
N ASN A 150 -9.08 1.03 -11.17
CA ASN A 150 -10.23 1.87 -11.58
C ASN A 150 -9.88 3.30 -12.03
N ALA A 151 -8.60 3.71 -11.97
CA ALA A 151 -8.18 5.07 -12.32
C ALA A 151 -7.52 5.19 -13.70
N GLY A 152 -7.49 4.12 -14.50
CA GLY A 152 -6.67 4.02 -15.71
C GLY A 152 -7.40 3.65 -17.00
N SER A 153 -8.64 4.09 -17.20
CA SER A 153 -9.28 3.99 -18.52
C SER A 153 -9.53 5.39 -19.10
N PRO A 154 -8.62 5.94 -19.91
CA PRO A 154 -9.01 6.98 -20.85
C PRO A 154 -9.82 6.30 -21.96
N HIS A 155 -11.06 6.76 -22.15
CA HIS A 155 -11.78 6.57 -23.40
C HIS A 155 -10.89 7.03 -24.57
N THR A 156 -10.31 6.09 -25.30
CA THR A 156 -10.02 6.31 -26.72
C THR A 156 -11.28 5.97 -27.49
N ARG A 157 -11.79 7.01 -28.16
CA ARG A 157 -12.77 6.96 -29.24
C ARG A 157 -12.36 5.99 -30.34
#